data_AF-A0A061N740-F1
#
_entry.id   AF-A0A061N740-F1
#
_cell.length_a   1.000
_cell.length_b   1.000
_cell.length_c   1.000
_cell.angle_alpha   90.00
_cell.angle_beta   90.00
_cell.angle_gamma   90.00
#
_symmetry.space_group_name_H-M   'P 1'
#
loop_
_entity.id
_entity.type
_entity.pdbx_description
1 polymer ?
#
loop_
_entity_poly.entity_id
_entity_poly.type
_entity_poly.pdbx_seq_one_letter_code
_entity_poly.pdbx_strand_id
1 'polypeptide(L)'
;MMKKIYPYTLAIATSAMLLTACGDQEDTDNNSANGEADETVEETEDADDSESDAGGSEKTVTDGYGNEVTVPASPERIIAPYLEDPLLTIGLEPIVQWSVNNGASVQDYLADELGDLPYIDYQLPLESVMEADPDFIVVPDEGTLGSGDYNQYSQMAPTYVMDSETSADWRATLLEMGSLFDRDEEAEMALEEYDAHVEEVKQELNDAVGMIKWLLFG
;
A
#
# COMPACT_ATOMS: atom_id res chain seq x y z
N MET A 1 -43.52 -11.48 31.26
CA MET A 1 -44.60 -11.72 30.28
C MET A 1 -43.97 -11.70 28.89
N MET A 2 -44.26 -12.77 28.13
CA MET A 2 -44.02 -13.01 26.70
C MET A 2 -42.62 -12.80 26.12
N LYS A 3 -41.89 -13.91 26.10
CA LYS A 3 -40.73 -14.26 25.27
C LYS A 3 -41.24 -14.68 23.88
N LYS A 4 -40.61 -14.26 22.78
CA LYS A 4 -40.83 -14.85 21.45
C LYS A 4 -39.55 -15.53 20.96
N ILE A 5 -39.75 -16.78 20.59
CA ILE A 5 -38.82 -17.80 20.13
C ILE A 5 -39.37 -18.19 18.77
N TYR A 6 -38.56 -18.28 17.70
CA TYR A 6 -38.90 -19.10 16.53
C TYR A 6 -37.63 -19.74 15.91
N PRO A 7 -37.76 -20.91 15.27
CA PRO A 7 -36.78 -21.98 15.29
C PRO A 7 -36.07 -22.28 13.96
N TYR A 8 -35.01 -23.09 14.08
CA TYR A 8 -34.32 -23.89 13.08
C TYR A 8 -35.22 -24.54 12.00
N THR A 9 -34.76 -24.51 10.74
CA THR A 9 -34.97 -25.59 9.77
C THR A 9 -33.64 -26.03 9.16
N LEU A 10 -33.23 -27.21 9.59
CA LEU A 10 -32.22 -28.11 9.07
C LEU A 10 -32.75 -28.77 7.78
N ALA A 11 -31.97 -28.78 6.68
CA ALA A 11 -32.19 -29.72 5.58
C ALA A 11 -30.84 -30.07 4.91
N ILE A 12 -30.57 -31.37 4.90
CA ILE A 12 -29.38 -32.09 4.42
C ILE A 12 -29.57 -32.40 2.93
N ALA A 13 -28.50 -32.33 2.12
CA ALA A 13 -28.38 -33.13 0.90
C ALA A 13 -26.92 -33.40 0.54
N THR A 14 -26.40 -34.49 1.07
CA THR A 14 -25.24 -35.23 0.59
C THR A 14 -25.48 -35.75 -0.83
N SER A 15 -24.51 -35.62 -1.74
CA SER A 15 -24.39 -36.53 -2.88
C SER A 15 -22.92 -36.69 -3.28
N ALA A 16 -22.37 -37.84 -2.93
CA ALA A 16 -21.12 -38.36 -3.46
C ALA A 16 -21.39 -39.08 -4.79
N MET A 17 -20.52 -38.89 -5.78
CA MET A 17 -20.30 -39.84 -6.86
C MET A 17 -18.80 -40.03 -7.09
N LEU A 18 -18.41 -41.31 -7.00
CA LEU A 18 -17.11 -41.91 -7.25
C LEU A 18 -16.87 -42.14 -8.76
N LEU A 19 -15.61 -42.42 -9.13
CA LEU A 19 -15.04 -43.27 -10.22
C LEU A 19 -13.73 -42.60 -10.69
N THR A 20 -12.50 -42.99 -10.36
CA THR A 20 -11.72 -44.24 -10.57
C THR A 20 -11.37 -44.56 -12.03
N ALA A 21 -10.06 -44.81 -12.28
CA ALA A 21 -9.35 -45.44 -13.42
C ALA A 21 -8.42 -44.47 -14.18
N CYS A 22 -7.14 -44.71 -14.50
CA CYS A 22 -6.15 -45.81 -14.42
C CYS A 22 -4.76 -45.15 -14.14
N GLY A 23 -3.74 -45.76 -13.52
CA GLY A 23 -2.86 -46.84 -14.06
C GLY A 23 -2.01 -46.30 -15.22
N ASP A 24 -0.67 -46.33 -15.28
CA ASP A 24 0.29 -47.33 -14.82
C ASP A 24 1.74 -46.76 -14.76
N GLN A 25 2.62 -47.51 -14.08
CA GLN A 25 4.02 -47.26 -13.71
C GLN A 25 5.02 -47.35 -14.90
N GLU A 26 6.15 -46.67 -14.70
CA GLU A 26 7.43 -46.66 -15.45
C GLU A 26 7.84 -47.92 -16.20
N ASP A 27 8.46 -47.71 -17.37
CA ASP A 27 9.67 -48.46 -17.76
C ASP A 27 10.63 -47.56 -18.55
N THR A 28 11.91 -47.74 -18.21
CA THR A 28 13.10 -47.08 -18.76
C THR A 28 13.53 -47.78 -20.03
N ASP A 29 13.88 -47.07 -21.11
CA ASP A 29 15.11 -47.39 -21.86
C ASP A 29 15.51 -46.36 -22.94
N ASN A 30 16.82 -46.34 -23.13
CA ASN A 30 17.67 -45.35 -23.78
C ASN A 30 17.81 -45.53 -25.32
N ASN A 31 18.05 -44.39 -26.00
CA ASN A 31 18.98 -44.19 -27.12
C ASN A 31 18.64 -44.78 -28.52
N SER A 32 18.45 -43.92 -29.54
CA SER A 32 19.46 -43.62 -30.59
C SER A 32 18.87 -42.95 -31.87
N ALA A 33 19.37 -41.74 -32.13
CA ALA A 33 19.83 -41.18 -33.42
C ALA A 33 18.99 -41.23 -34.74
N ASN A 34 18.64 -40.00 -35.16
CA ASN A 34 18.99 -39.35 -36.45
C ASN A 34 17.99 -39.34 -37.64
N GLY A 35 17.58 -38.11 -37.99
CA GLY A 35 17.49 -37.58 -39.37
C GLY A 35 16.17 -37.75 -40.13
N GLU A 36 15.41 -36.66 -40.35
CA GLU A 36 15.46 -35.83 -41.56
C GLU A 36 14.41 -34.68 -41.46
N ALA A 37 14.65 -33.59 -42.18
CA ALA A 37 13.95 -32.30 -42.11
C ALA A 37 12.58 -32.27 -42.82
N ASP A 38 11.68 -31.40 -42.33
CA ASP A 38 10.68 -30.72 -43.15
C ASP A 38 10.31 -29.36 -42.51
N GLU A 39 10.14 -28.36 -43.35
CA GLU A 39 10.09 -26.93 -43.05
C GLU A 39 8.63 -26.42 -43.06
N THR A 40 8.40 -25.21 -42.51
CA THR A 40 7.21 -24.33 -42.64
C THR A 40 6.04 -24.61 -41.67
N VAL A 41 5.38 -23.66 -40.98
CA VAL A 41 5.20 -22.19 -41.08
C VAL A 41 4.94 -21.64 -39.66
N GLU A 42 5.42 -20.41 -39.38
CA GLU A 42 5.06 -19.58 -38.23
C GLU A 42 3.60 -19.12 -38.28
N GLU A 43 2.87 -19.22 -37.17
CA GLU A 43 1.75 -18.32 -36.89
C GLU A 43 1.78 -17.94 -35.41
N THR A 44 2.25 -16.72 -35.19
CA THR A 44 2.19 -15.95 -33.95
C THR A 44 0.74 -15.55 -33.67
N GLU A 45 0.12 -16.15 -32.66
CA GLU A 45 -1.08 -15.59 -32.03
C GLU A 45 -0.66 -14.76 -30.81
N ASP A 46 -0.64 -13.45 -31.06
CA ASP A 46 -0.73 -12.37 -30.08
C ASP A 46 -1.98 -12.59 -29.21
N ALA A 47 -1.77 -12.89 -27.93
CA ALA A 47 -2.76 -12.67 -26.89
C ALA A 47 -2.26 -11.48 -26.06
N ASP A 48 -2.69 -10.30 -26.48
CA ASP A 48 -2.75 -9.07 -25.70
C ASP A 48 -3.61 -9.33 -24.46
N ASP A 49 -2.93 -9.62 -23.35
CA ASP A 49 -3.44 -9.40 -22.01
C ASP A 49 -2.60 -8.27 -21.42
N SER A 50 -3.01 -7.05 -21.74
CA SER A 50 -2.54 -5.84 -21.05
C SER A 50 -3.09 -5.86 -19.62
N GLU A 51 -2.48 -6.66 -18.76
CA GLU A 51 -2.37 -6.30 -17.36
C GLU A 51 -1.25 -5.26 -17.24
N SER A 52 -1.64 -4.10 -16.75
CA SER A 52 -0.72 -3.08 -16.25
C SER A 52 0.10 -3.70 -15.11
N ASP A 53 1.25 -4.26 -15.45
CA ASP A 53 2.29 -4.65 -14.49
C ASP A 53 2.85 -3.40 -13.83
N ALA A 54 2.19 -2.97 -12.75
CA ALA A 54 2.78 -2.12 -11.72
C ALA A 54 3.58 -3.01 -10.73
N GLY A 55 4.32 -3.98 -11.25
CA GLY A 55 5.19 -4.85 -10.50
C GLY A 55 6.51 -4.16 -10.22
N GLY A 56 6.59 -3.46 -9.08
CA GLY A 56 7.87 -3.11 -8.50
C GLY A 56 8.71 -4.38 -8.26
N SER A 57 10.03 -4.27 -8.23
CA SER A 57 10.87 -5.41 -7.82
C SER A 57 11.02 -5.42 -6.31
N GLU A 58 10.88 -6.59 -5.68
CA GLU A 58 11.27 -6.76 -4.27
C GLU A 58 12.70 -6.24 -4.07
N LYS A 59 12.87 -5.34 -3.10
CA LYS A 59 14.16 -4.69 -2.82
C LYS A 59 14.44 -4.65 -1.33
N THR A 60 15.71 -4.77 -0.96
CA THR A 60 16.16 -4.52 0.41
C THR A 60 16.67 -3.09 0.51
N VAL A 61 16.16 -2.35 1.49
CA VAL A 61 16.58 -1.00 1.82
C VAL A 61 17.07 -0.95 3.27
N THR A 62 17.87 0.06 3.59
CA THR A 62 18.22 0.38 4.98
C THR A 62 17.32 1.52 5.44
N ASP A 63 16.61 1.35 6.55
CA ASP A 63 15.74 2.41 7.10
C ASP A 63 16.52 3.51 7.86
N GLY A 64 15.79 4.51 8.37
CA GLY A 64 16.37 5.65 9.10
C GLY A 64 17.13 5.28 10.38
N TYR A 65 16.93 4.06 10.90
CA TYR A 65 17.54 3.55 12.13
C TYR A 65 18.58 2.44 11.86
N GLY A 66 18.88 2.15 10.60
CA GLY A 66 19.91 1.20 10.20
C GLY A 66 19.44 -0.26 10.10
N ASN A 67 18.13 -0.50 10.04
CA ASN A 67 17.57 -1.83 9.85
C ASN A 67 17.50 -2.18 8.35
N GLU A 68 17.82 -3.42 8.00
CA GLU A 68 17.60 -3.94 6.64
C GLU A 68 16.14 -4.40 6.50
N VAL A 69 15.41 -3.79 5.59
CA VAL A 69 13.98 -4.01 5.36
C VAL A 69 13.76 -4.47 3.93
N THR A 70 13.09 -5.61 3.76
CA THR A 70 12.64 -6.08 2.45
C THR A 70 11.30 -5.43 2.13
N VAL A 71 11.29 -4.56 1.13
CA VAL A 71 10.08 -3.94 0.58
C VAL A 71 9.47 -4.91 -0.43
N PRO A 72 8.21 -5.35 -0.24
CA PRO A 72 7.51 -6.18 -1.21
C PRO A 72 7.40 -5.49 -2.57
N ALA A 73 7.43 -6.28 -3.64
CA ALA A 73 7.23 -5.83 -5.02
C ALA A 73 5.96 -4.98 -5.23
N SER A 74 4.87 -5.37 -4.57
CA SER A 74 3.58 -4.70 -4.63
C SER A 74 2.85 -4.99 -3.31
N PRO A 75 3.04 -4.16 -2.27
CA PRO A 75 2.34 -4.34 -1.01
C PRO A 75 0.87 -3.97 -1.16
N GLU A 76 -0.04 -4.87 -0.78
CA GLU A 76 -1.49 -4.70 -0.86
C GLU A 76 -2.10 -4.30 0.49
N ARG A 77 -1.38 -4.51 1.60
CA ARG A 77 -1.88 -4.38 2.97
C ARG A 77 -0.97 -3.48 3.80
N ILE A 78 -0.96 -2.20 3.42
CA ILE A 78 -0.06 -1.20 4.00
C ILE A 78 -0.66 -0.60 5.28
N ILE A 79 0.12 -0.61 6.36
CA ILE A 79 -0.13 0.19 7.55
C ILE A 79 0.86 1.35 7.57
N ALA A 80 0.35 2.58 7.43
CA ALA A 80 1.14 3.81 7.39
C ALA A 80 0.54 4.87 8.33
N PRO A 81 0.51 4.63 9.66
CA PRO A 81 -0.15 5.50 10.62
C PRO A 81 0.44 6.91 10.57
N TYR A 82 -0.44 7.92 10.41
CA TYR A 82 -0.10 9.33 10.26
C TYR A 82 0.65 9.68 8.96
N LEU A 83 0.88 8.70 8.08
CA LEU A 83 1.50 8.84 6.77
C LEU A 83 0.49 8.57 5.63
N GLU A 84 -0.81 8.62 5.92
CA GLU A 84 -1.86 8.33 4.94
C GLU A 84 -1.91 9.36 3.79
N ASP A 85 -1.68 10.64 4.07
CA ASP A 85 -1.67 11.71 3.06
C ASP A 85 -0.58 11.48 1.97
N PRO A 86 0.71 11.31 2.32
CA PRO A 86 1.71 11.00 1.31
C PRO A 86 1.51 9.62 0.66
N LEU A 87 0.92 8.64 1.35
CA LEU A 87 0.60 7.33 0.76
C LEU A 87 -0.46 7.45 -0.35
N LEU A 88 -1.56 8.16 -0.06
CA LEU A 88 -2.63 8.44 -1.02
C LEU A 88 -2.12 9.28 -2.20
N THR A 89 -1.25 10.25 -1.91
CA THR A 89 -0.67 11.13 -2.94
C THR A 89 0.10 10.33 -4.00
N ILE A 90 0.81 9.27 -3.61
CA ILE A 90 1.53 8.38 -4.54
C ILE A 90 0.67 7.23 -5.08
N GLY A 91 -0.66 7.30 -4.88
CA GLY A 91 -1.63 6.36 -5.45
C GLY A 91 -1.73 5.01 -4.72
N LEU A 92 -1.30 4.94 -3.46
CA LEU A 92 -1.44 3.76 -2.61
C LEU A 92 -2.45 3.99 -1.48
N GLU A 93 -3.08 2.92 -1.01
CA GLU A 93 -4.11 3.00 0.02
C GLU A 93 -3.69 2.26 1.30
N PRO A 94 -3.93 2.83 2.50
CA PRO A 94 -3.73 2.10 3.75
C PRO A 94 -4.92 1.17 4.03
N ILE A 95 -4.70 0.13 4.83
CA ILE A 95 -5.78 -0.77 5.28
C ILE A 95 -6.46 -0.34 6.59
N VAL A 96 -5.91 0.68 7.25
CA VAL A 96 -6.40 1.24 8.51
C VAL A 96 -6.19 2.75 8.51
N GLN A 97 -7.01 3.49 9.25
CA GLN A 97 -6.85 4.92 9.44
C GLN A 97 -6.35 5.22 10.86
N TRP A 98 -5.29 6.03 10.96
CA TRP A 98 -4.79 6.54 12.23
C TRP A 98 -5.85 7.33 12.98
N SER A 99 -5.93 7.10 14.29
CA SER A 99 -6.88 7.80 15.14
C SER A 99 -6.39 7.99 16.57
N VAL A 100 -6.98 8.96 17.26
CA VAL A 100 -6.86 9.13 18.71
C VAL A 100 -8.22 8.87 19.36
N ASN A 101 -8.22 8.12 20.46
CA ASN A 101 -9.43 7.78 21.23
C ASN A 101 -10.53 7.18 20.33
N ASN A 102 -10.16 6.23 19.47
CA ASN A 102 -11.08 5.49 18.60
C ASN A 102 -11.93 6.42 17.71
N GLY A 103 -11.26 7.24 16.90
CA GLY A 103 -11.91 8.14 15.93
C GLY A 103 -12.35 9.50 16.50
N ALA A 104 -11.99 9.84 17.74
CA ALA A 104 -12.29 11.18 18.27
C ALA A 104 -11.45 12.29 17.61
N SER A 105 -10.28 11.92 17.07
CA SER A 105 -9.44 12.76 16.22
C SER A 105 -8.84 11.87 15.14
N VAL A 106 -8.95 12.31 13.89
CA VAL A 106 -8.40 11.66 12.68
C VAL A 106 -7.93 12.75 11.71
N GLN A 107 -7.38 12.34 10.57
CA GLN A 107 -7.07 13.23 9.45
C GLN A 107 -8.34 13.52 8.63
N ASP A 108 -9.26 14.31 9.18
CA ASP A 108 -10.61 14.52 8.62
C ASP A 108 -10.62 15.01 7.16
N TYR A 109 -9.56 15.69 6.72
CA TYR A 109 -9.43 16.17 5.34
C TYR A 109 -9.26 15.04 4.31
N LEU A 110 -8.86 13.84 4.75
CA LEU A 110 -8.71 12.64 3.92
C LEU A 110 -9.97 11.74 3.94
N ALA A 111 -11.05 12.16 4.61
CA ALA A 111 -12.21 11.28 4.83
C ALA A 111 -12.85 10.76 3.53
N ASP A 112 -12.86 11.57 2.47
CA ASP A 112 -13.42 11.17 1.18
C ASP A 112 -12.57 10.09 0.49
N GLU A 113 -11.25 10.09 0.71
CA GLU A 113 -10.31 9.13 0.12
C GLU A 113 -10.18 7.86 0.96
N LEU A 114 -10.15 8.00 2.29
CA LEU A 114 -10.03 6.88 3.22
C LEU A 114 -11.36 6.14 3.47
N GLY A 115 -12.50 6.77 3.17
CA GLY A 115 -13.81 6.14 3.33
C GLY A 115 -14.07 5.61 4.74
N ASP A 116 -14.48 4.34 4.84
CA ASP A 116 -14.87 3.67 6.09
C ASP A 116 -13.78 2.72 6.63
N LEU A 117 -12.50 3.03 6.40
CA LEU A 117 -11.40 2.20 6.90
C LEU A 117 -11.46 2.05 8.43
N PRO A 118 -11.14 0.85 8.97
CA PRO A 118 -11.08 0.65 10.41
C PRO A 118 -10.00 1.53 11.03
N TYR A 119 -10.26 2.03 12.23
CA TYR A 119 -9.29 2.83 12.95
C TYR A 119 -8.17 1.99 13.56
N ILE A 120 -6.96 2.54 13.54
CA ILE A 120 -5.84 2.10 14.37
C ILE A 120 -5.46 3.21 15.34
N ASP A 121 -5.18 2.85 16.59
CA ASP A 121 -4.85 3.84 17.62
C ASP A 121 -3.44 4.40 17.41
N TYR A 122 -3.24 5.68 17.72
CA TYR A 122 -1.96 6.38 17.58
C TYR A 122 -0.79 5.74 18.33
N GLN A 123 -1.06 4.90 19.34
CA GLN A 123 -0.02 4.13 20.03
C GLN A 123 0.41 2.86 19.27
N LEU A 124 -0.21 2.59 18.12
CA LEU A 124 0.02 1.45 17.24
C LEU A 124 0.03 0.11 17.98
N PRO A 125 -1.02 -0.26 18.74
CA PRO A 125 -1.03 -1.48 19.53
C PRO A 125 -0.77 -2.74 18.69
N LEU A 126 0.19 -3.57 19.14
CA LEU A 126 0.60 -4.82 18.48
C LEU A 126 -0.58 -5.74 18.14
N GLU A 127 -1.57 -5.85 19.03
CA GLU A 127 -2.77 -6.66 18.80
C GLU A 127 -3.58 -6.16 17.59
N SER A 128 -3.74 -4.84 17.45
CA SER A 128 -4.45 -4.25 16.32
C SER A 128 -3.67 -4.38 15.02
N VAL A 129 -2.34 -4.26 15.06
CA VAL A 129 -1.50 -4.53 13.89
C VAL A 129 -1.60 -5.99 13.47
N MET A 130 -1.56 -6.93 14.42
CA MET A 130 -1.76 -8.37 14.13
C MET A 130 -3.15 -8.66 13.56
N GLU A 131 -4.19 -8.04 14.08
CA GLU A 131 -5.56 -8.21 13.59
C GLU A 131 -5.75 -7.64 12.18
N ALA A 132 -5.05 -6.54 11.87
CA ALA A 132 -5.04 -5.93 10.56
C ALA A 132 -4.27 -6.76 9.52
N ASP A 133 -3.38 -7.68 9.92
CA ASP A 133 -2.63 -8.60 9.04
C ASP A 133 -1.94 -7.88 7.86
N PRO A 134 -1.04 -6.91 8.12
CA PRO A 134 -0.36 -6.15 7.07
C PRO A 134 0.69 -6.98 6.34
N ASP A 135 1.04 -6.57 5.12
CA ASP A 135 2.20 -7.07 4.38
C ASP A 135 3.36 -6.06 4.33
N PHE A 136 3.11 -4.83 4.75
CA PHE A 136 4.13 -3.80 4.92
C PHE A 136 3.71 -2.77 5.97
N ILE A 137 4.65 -2.34 6.81
CA ILE A 137 4.43 -1.30 7.82
C ILE A 137 5.43 -0.17 7.58
N VAL A 138 4.96 1.07 7.53
CA VAL A 138 5.81 2.27 7.45
C VAL A 138 5.43 3.21 8.58
N VAL A 139 6.40 3.64 9.37
CA VAL A 139 6.17 4.57 10.49
C VAL A 139 7.06 5.79 10.38
N PRO A 140 6.59 6.98 10.83
CA PRO A 140 7.33 8.23 10.69
C PRO A 140 8.59 8.30 11.58
N ASP A 141 8.65 7.52 12.66
CA ASP A 141 9.80 7.45 13.56
C ASP A 141 9.71 6.25 14.51
N GLU A 142 10.82 5.90 15.18
CA GLU A 142 10.86 4.77 16.14
C GLU A 142 9.87 4.95 17.30
N GLY A 143 9.59 6.19 17.73
CA GLY A 143 8.65 6.50 18.80
C GLY A 143 7.19 6.16 18.47
N THR A 144 6.84 6.07 17.19
CA THR A 144 5.50 5.65 16.74
C THR A 144 5.23 4.18 17.07
N LEU A 145 6.27 3.36 17.21
CA LEU A 145 6.14 1.95 17.59
C LEU A 145 5.69 1.73 19.06
N GLY A 146 5.30 2.79 19.77
CA GLY A 146 5.20 2.93 21.24
C GLY A 146 4.49 1.84 22.07
N SER A 147 3.74 0.91 21.47
CA SER A 147 3.21 -0.28 22.14
C SER A 147 4.13 -1.51 22.14
N GLY A 148 5.24 -1.45 21.40
CA GLY A 148 6.23 -2.52 21.24
C GLY A 148 7.60 -1.98 20.83
N ASP A 149 8.50 -2.88 20.43
CA ASP A 149 9.76 -2.52 19.78
C ASP A 149 9.80 -2.99 18.31
N TYR A 150 10.76 -2.48 17.54
CA TYR A 150 10.96 -2.84 16.13
C TYR A 150 10.96 -4.36 15.87
N ASN A 151 11.56 -5.18 16.75
CA ASN A 151 11.62 -6.62 16.55
C ASN A 151 10.22 -7.26 16.62
N GLN A 152 9.31 -6.69 17.41
CA GLN A 152 7.95 -7.20 17.50
C GLN A 152 7.13 -6.92 16.23
N TYR A 153 7.25 -5.71 15.65
CA TYR A 153 6.57 -5.36 14.39
C TYR A 153 7.17 -6.07 13.18
N SER A 154 8.50 -6.16 13.10
CA SER A 154 9.19 -6.88 12.00
C SER A 154 8.91 -8.39 11.97
N GLN A 155 8.45 -8.98 13.08
CA GLN A 155 7.94 -10.37 13.10
C GLN A 155 6.53 -10.50 12.52
N MET A 156 5.78 -9.40 12.41
CA MET A 156 4.42 -9.36 11.84
C MET A 156 4.48 -9.08 10.34
N ALA A 157 5.23 -8.06 9.94
CA ALA A 157 5.45 -7.68 8.54
C ALA A 157 6.77 -6.88 8.40
N PRO A 158 7.39 -6.82 7.21
CA PRO A 158 8.50 -5.91 6.99
C PRO A 158 8.11 -4.49 7.40
N THR A 159 8.95 -3.88 8.25
CA THR A 159 8.66 -2.62 8.92
C THR A 159 9.75 -1.62 8.57
N TYR A 160 9.39 -0.52 7.93
CA TYR A 160 10.27 0.59 7.62
C TYR A 160 10.06 1.71 8.63
N VAL A 161 11.13 2.14 9.29
CA VAL A 161 11.12 3.26 10.23
C VAL A 161 11.85 4.44 9.61
N MET A 162 11.12 5.51 9.28
CA MET A 162 11.69 6.72 8.72
C MET A 162 12.53 7.48 9.76
N ASP A 163 13.58 8.19 9.33
CA ASP A 163 14.32 9.07 10.23
C ASP A 163 13.46 10.29 10.65
N SER A 164 13.56 10.68 11.92
CA SER A 164 12.76 11.77 12.48
C SER A 164 13.00 13.15 11.84
N GLU A 165 14.17 13.39 11.25
CA GLU A 165 14.46 14.60 10.50
C GLU A 165 13.74 14.60 9.15
N THR A 166 13.65 13.45 8.47
CA THR A 166 12.88 13.34 7.22
C THR A 166 11.38 13.47 7.50
N SER A 167 10.85 12.76 8.48
CA SER A 167 9.41 12.78 8.78
C SER A 167 8.91 14.12 9.31
N ALA A 168 9.81 14.99 9.77
CA ALA A 168 9.49 16.37 10.14
C ALA A 168 9.31 17.32 8.94
N ASP A 169 9.77 16.94 7.74
CA ASP A 169 9.55 17.69 6.50
C ASP A 169 8.64 16.89 5.58
N TRP A 170 7.41 17.38 5.40
CA TRP A 170 6.40 16.71 4.59
C TRP A 170 6.83 16.50 3.13
N ARG A 171 7.67 17.37 2.56
CA ARG A 171 8.18 17.19 1.20
C ARG A 171 9.18 16.04 1.13
N ALA A 172 10.08 15.99 2.11
CA ALA A 172 11.07 14.91 2.21
C ALA A 172 10.37 13.57 2.51
N THR A 173 9.33 13.58 3.35
CA THR A 173 8.47 12.43 3.62
C THR A 173 7.83 11.90 2.34
N LEU A 174 7.19 12.77 1.54
CA LEU A 174 6.56 12.38 0.29
C LEU A 174 7.57 11.78 -0.71
N LEU A 175 8.75 12.39 -0.85
CA LEU A 175 9.80 11.87 -1.71
C LEU A 175 10.37 10.53 -1.22
N GLU A 176 10.56 10.37 0.09
CA GLU A 176 11.03 9.10 0.66
C GLU A 176 9.99 8.00 0.47
N MET A 177 8.70 8.29 0.62
CA MET A 177 7.63 7.34 0.33
C MET A 177 7.55 7.01 -1.17
N GLY A 178 7.67 8.01 -2.05
CA GLY A 178 7.78 7.78 -3.49
C GLY A 178 8.90 6.79 -3.81
N SER A 179 10.11 7.06 -3.32
CA SER A 179 11.25 6.16 -3.55
C SER A 179 11.07 4.78 -2.92
N LEU A 180 10.48 4.70 -1.72
CA LEU A 180 10.23 3.44 -1.02
C LEU A 180 9.34 2.52 -1.86
N PHE A 181 8.31 3.06 -2.50
CA PHE A 181 7.31 2.32 -3.27
C PHE A 181 7.51 2.36 -4.80
N ASP A 182 8.65 2.86 -5.28
CA ASP A 182 8.93 3.04 -6.73
C ASP A 182 7.89 3.92 -7.45
N ARG A 183 7.48 5.00 -6.75
CA ARG A 183 6.51 6.03 -7.14
C ARG A 183 7.15 7.43 -7.16
N ASP A 184 8.42 7.52 -7.57
CA ASP A 184 9.17 8.78 -7.60
C ASP A 184 8.48 9.82 -8.51
N GLU A 185 7.94 9.38 -9.66
CA GLU A 185 7.26 10.27 -10.60
C GLU A 185 5.99 10.90 -10.00
N GLU A 186 5.16 10.11 -9.31
CA GLU A 186 3.94 10.58 -8.63
C GLU A 186 4.28 11.57 -7.50
N ALA A 187 5.31 11.26 -6.71
CA ALA A 187 5.77 12.14 -5.63
C ALA A 187 6.33 13.48 -6.15
N GLU A 188 7.18 13.45 -7.18
CA GLU A 188 7.76 14.65 -7.80
C GLU A 188 6.66 15.52 -8.44
N MET A 189 5.74 14.91 -9.18
CA MET A 189 4.63 15.61 -9.82
C MET A 189 3.75 16.33 -8.79
N ALA A 190 3.40 15.67 -7.68
CA ALA A 190 2.61 16.30 -6.62
C ALA A 190 3.31 17.52 -6.01
N LEU A 191 4.64 17.48 -5.84
CA LEU A 191 5.41 18.62 -5.37
C LEU A 191 5.47 19.76 -6.40
N GLU A 192 5.63 19.44 -7.68
CA GLU A 192 5.62 20.44 -8.76
C GLU A 192 4.26 21.15 -8.84
N GLU A 193 3.16 20.41 -8.76
CA GLU A 193 1.81 20.97 -8.75
C GLU A 193 1.57 21.87 -7.53
N TYR A 194 2.01 21.44 -6.35
CA TYR A 194 1.91 22.23 -5.13
C TYR A 194 2.71 23.55 -5.26
N ASP A 195 3.96 23.47 -5.72
CA ASP A 195 4.82 24.67 -5.84
C ASP A 195 4.29 25.64 -6.91
N ALA A 196 3.73 25.12 -8.01
CA ALA A 196 3.04 25.93 -9.01
C ALA A 196 1.83 26.66 -8.41
N HIS A 197 1.00 25.95 -7.63
CA HIS A 197 -0.15 26.55 -6.96
C HIS A 197 0.27 27.63 -5.95
N VAL A 198 1.35 27.40 -5.19
CA VAL A 198 1.89 28.40 -4.26
C VAL A 198 2.35 29.66 -5.00
N GLU A 199 2.98 29.52 -6.15
CA GLU A 199 3.44 30.68 -6.94
C GLU A 199 2.25 31.46 -7.54
N GLU A 200 1.22 30.77 -8.02
CA GLU A 200 -0.03 31.39 -8.47
C GLU A 200 -0.68 32.22 -7.35
N VAL A 201 -0.89 31.62 -6.17
CA VAL A 201 -1.50 32.31 -5.02
C VAL A 201 -0.65 33.50 -4.54
N LYS A 202 0.69 33.38 -4.57
CA LYS A 202 1.59 34.50 -4.25
C LYS A 202 1.40 35.67 -5.23
N GLN A 203 1.27 35.39 -6.52
CA GLN A 203 1.06 36.42 -7.54
C GLN A 203 -0.29 37.12 -7.34
N GLU A 204 -1.37 36.36 -7.15
CA GLU A 204 -2.70 36.92 -6.87
C GLU A 204 -2.72 37.82 -5.65
N LEU A 205 -2.04 37.42 -4.57
CA LEU A 205 -1.95 38.22 -3.35
C LEU A 205 -1.16 39.52 -3.57
N ASN A 206 -0.05 39.45 -4.30
CA ASN A 206 0.75 40.64 -4.63
C ASN A 206 -0.04 41.64 -5.46
N ASP A 207 -0.81 41.15 -6.44
CA ASP A 207 -1.68 41.99 -7.27
C ASP A 207 -2.81 42.62 -6.43
N ALA A 208 -3.44 41.86 -5.55
CA ALA A 208 -4.46 42.38 -4.64
C ALA A 208 -3.91 43.48 -3.72
N VAL A 209 -2.74 43.26 -3.11
CA VAL A 209 -2.07 44.24 -2.25
C VAL A 209 -1.65 45.48 -3.06
N GLY A 210 -1.14 45.28 -4.28
CA GLY A 210 -0.79 46.36 -5.21
C GLY A 210 -1.99 47.23 -5.58
N MET A 211 -3.13 46.60 -5.90
CA MET A 211 -4.40 47.28 -6.18
C MET A 211 -4.89 48.09 -4.98
N ILE A 212 -4.89 47.52 -3.77
CA ILE A 212 -5.29 48.23 -2.55
C ILE A 212 -4.38 49.44 -2.31
N LYS A 213 -3.07 49.29 -2.47
CA LYS A 213 -2.11 50.38 -2.31
C LYS A 213 -2.33 51.51 -3.34
N TRP A 214 -2.60 51.15 -4.60
CA TRP A 214 -2.93 52.12 -5.64
C TRP A 214 -4.23 52.86 -5.32
N LEU A 215 -5.27 52.17 -4.86
CA LEU A 215 -6.55 52.79 -4.49
C LEU A 215 -6.45 53.71 -3.26
N LEU A 216 -5.55 53.44 -2.32
CA LEU A 216 -5.41 54.22 -1.08
C LEU A 216 -4.43 55.40 -1.19
N PHE A 217 -3.45 55.33 -2.09
CA PHE A 217 -2.34 56.30 -2.15
C PHE A 217 -2.02 56.82 -3.56
N GLY A 218 -2.75 56.38 -4.59
CA GLY A 218 -2.61 56.82 -5.98
C GLY A 218 -3.49 58.00 -6.36
#